data_AF-A0A3N5QSI0-F1
#
_entry.id   AF-A0A3N5QSI0-F1
#
_cell.length_a   1.000
_cell.length_b   1.000
_cell.length_c   1.000
_cell.angle_alpha   90.00
_cell.angle_beta   90.00
_cell.angle_gamma   90.00
#
_symmetry.space_group_name_H-M   'P 1'
#
loop_
_entity.id
_entity.type
_entity.pdbx_description
1 polymer ?
#
loop_
_entity_poly.entity_id
_entity_poly.type
_entity_poly.pdbx_seq_one_letter_code
_entity_poly.pdbx_strand_id
1 'polypeptide(L)'
;MIPSPIHKALLIFRNSSARFLLMDGQACILYGAAEFSRDLDLTIGIDDQNLKMIREILAQLQAENIFVPPLNADILKQGHACHFRCHTPETEGLRIDLMNCMRGYDDFDTLWDRRTLIYLPEIGDL
;
A
#
# COMPACT_ATOMS: atom_id res chain seq x y z
N MET A 1 22.70 -2.73 -8.10
CA MET A 1 21.75 -1.69 -7.63
C MET A 1 20.98 -2.34 -6.51
N ILE A 2 20.94 -1.77 -5.30
CA ILE A 2 20.10 -2.32 -4.23
C ILE A 2 18.66 -1.99 -4.64
N PRO A 3 17.75 -2.97 -4.76
CA PRO A 3 16.34 -2.67 -5.04
C PRO A 3 15.81 -1.73 -3.96
N SER A 4 15.01 -0.74 -4.36
CA SER A 4 14.34 0.14 -3.39
C SER A 4 13.58 -0.72 -2.37
N PRO A 5 13.55 -0.38 -1.07
CA PRO A 5 12.74 -1.11 -0.09
C PRO A 5 11.27 -1.20 -0.51
N ILE A 6 10.79 -0.22 -1.28
CA ILE A 6 9.44 -0.22 -1.88
C ILE A 6 9.23 -1.42 -2.81
N HIS A 7 10.25 -1.83 -3.57
CA HIS A 7 10.17 -2.98 -4.48
C HIS A 7 9.86 -4.27 -3.72
N LYS A 8 10.57 -4.52 -2.61
CA LYS A 8 10.34 -5.69 -1.77
C LYS A 8 8.95 -5.67 -1.15
N ALA A 9 8.49 -4.52 -0.65
CA ALA A 9 7.15 -4.38 -0.11
C ALA A 9 6.09 -4.67 -1.18
N LEU A 10 6.19 -4.05 -2.36
CA LEU A 10 5.28 -4.28 -3.48
C LEU A 10 5.24 -5.74 -3.92
N LEU A 11 6.37 -6.45 -3.91
CA LEU A 11 6.41 -7.88 -4.21
C LEU A 11 5.60 -8.70 -3.19
N ILE A 12 5.69 -8.38 -1.90
CA ILE A 12 4.92 -9.06 -0.84
C ILE A 12 3.42 -8.78 -1.01
N PHE A 13 3.05 -7.52 -1.25
CA PHE A 13 1.66 -7.15 -1.55
C PHE A 13 1.16 -7.89 -2.80
N ARG A 14 1.94 -7.93 -3.88
CA ARG A 14 1.55 -8.55 -5.14
C ARG A 14 1.37 -10.07 -5.07
N ASN A 15 2.18 -10.73 -4.24
CA ASN A 15 2.11 -12.17 -3.99
C ASN A 15 0.97 -12.57 -3.04
N SER A 16 0.28 -11.59 -2.45
CA SER A 16 -0.94 -11.81 -1.69
C SER A 16 -2.18 -11.76 -2.59
N SER A 17 -3.33 -12.14 -2.04
CA SER A 17 -4.64 -11.89 -2.67
C SER A 17 -5.29 -10.58 -2.19
N ALA A 18 -4.51 -9.68 -1.56
CA ALA A 18 -5.05 -8.42 -1.09
C ALA A 18 -5.43 -7.51 -2.27
N ARG A 19 -6.57 -6.84 -2.14
CA ARG A 19 -7.02 -5.74 -2.98
C ARG A 19 -6.41 -4.45 -2.43
N PHE A 20 -5.48 -3.89 -3.19
CA PHE A 20 -4.83 -2.61 -2.95
C PHE A 20 -4.60 -1.89 -4.27
N LEU A 21 -4.55 -0.56 -4.24
CA LEU A 21 -4.12 0.25 -5.37
C LEU A 21 -2.99 1.16 -4.92
N LEU A 22 -1.97 1.27 -5.76
CA LEU A 22 -0.88 2.19 -5.58
C LEU A 22 -1.36 3.63 -5.81
N MET A 23 -0.95 4.56 -4.95
CA MET A 23 -1.27 5.97 -5.10
C MET A 23 -0.07 6.87 -4.80
N ASP A 24 -0.28 8.18 -4.95
CA ASP A 24 0.67 9.26 -4.66
C ASP A 24 2.05 9.08 -5.35
N GLY A 25 3.16 9.34 -4.66
CA GLY A 25 4.49 9.46 -5.23
C GLY A 25 4.91 8.24 -6.05
N GLN A 26 4.67 7.02 -5.53
CA GLN A 26 5.05 5.80 -6.24
C GLN A 26 4.20 5.58 -7.50
N ALA A 27 2.92 5.97 -7.50
CA ALA A 27 2.10 5.96 -8.72
C ALA A 27 2.58 7.03 -9.72
N CYS A 28 2.93 8.24 -9.27
CA CYS A 28 3.49 9.29 -10.11
C CYS A 28 4.78 8.87 -10.82
N ILE A 29 5.64 8.08 -10.17
CA ILE A 29 6.83 7.51 -10.81
C ILE A 29 6.44 6.62 -12.00
N LEU A 30 5.41 5.77 -11.85
CA LEU A 30 4.97 4.87 -12.92
C LEU A 30 4.42 5.61 -14.14
N TYR A 31 3.88 6.82 -13.93
CA TYR A 31 3.42 7.70 -15.01
C TYR A 31 4.47 8.71 -15.49
N GLY A 32 5.72 8.60 -15.02
CA GLY A 32 6.82 9.49 -15.43
C GLY A 32 6.72 10.92 -14.89
N ALA A 33 5.90 11.15 -13.87
CA ALA A 33 5.69 12.46 -13.25
C ALA A 33 6.60 12.72 -12.05
N ALA A 34 7.31 11.70 -11.55
CA ALA A 34 8.26 11.81 -10.44
C ALA A 34 9.45 10.85 -10.63
N GLU A 35 10.58 11.18 -9.99
CA GLU A 35 11.81 10.37 -10.07
C GLU A 35 12.03 9.49 -8.83
N PHE A 36 11.45 9.86 -7.68
CA PHE A 36 11.60 9.10 -6.43
C PHE A 36 10.41 9.27 -5.47
N SER A 37 10.22 8.26 -4.63
CA SER A 37 9.31 8.25 -3.47
C SER A 37 10.06 7.66 -2.28
N ARG A 38 9.67 8.02 -1.05
CA ARG A 38 10.31 7.53 0.19
C ARG A 38 9.43 6.56 0.96
N ASP A 39 8.17 6.53 0.61
CA ASP A 39 7.06 5.87 1.26
C ASP A 39 6.19 5.19 0.21
N LEU A 40 5.39 4.25 0.71
CA LEU A 40 4.44 3.48 -0.06
C LEU A 40 3.02 3.82 0.41
N ASP A 41 2.31 4.60 -0.39
CA ASP A 41 0.92 4.97 -0.16
C ASP A 41 -0.02 4.03 -0.92
N LEU A 42 -0.93 3.39 -0.18
CA LEU A 42 -1.88 2.44 -0.72
C LEU A 42 -3.30 2.77 -0.30
N THR A 43 -4.23 2.74 -1.25
CA THR A 43 -5.65 2.56 -0.92
C THR A 43 -5.99 1.08 -0.91
N ILE A 44 -6.74 0.61 0.09
CA ILE A 44 -7.03 -0.82 0.31
C ILE A 44 -8.53 -1.07 0.45
N GLY A 45 -8.96 -2.28 0.07
CA GLY A 45 -10.28 -2.78 0.44
C GLY A 45 -10.41 -2.96 1.96
N ILE A 46 -11.61 -2.79 2.49
CA ILE A 46 -11.88 -2.82 3.93
C ILE A 46 -12.83 -3.94 4.36
N ASP A 47 -13.08 -4.91 3.48
CA ASP A 47 -13.73 -6.16 3.87
C ASP A 47 -12.81 -6.99 4.79
N ASP A 48 -13.42 -7.84 5.62
CA ASP A 48 -12.71 -8.61 6.64
C ASP A 48 -11.61 -9.49 6.05
N GLN A 49 -11.86 -10.06 4.87
CA GLN A 49 -10.90 -10.93 4.19
C GLN A 49 -9.69 -10.11 3.74
N ASN A 50 -9.90 -8.94 3.14
CA ASN A 50 -8.81 -8.06 2.73
C ASN A 50 -8.01 -7.55 3.93
N LEU A 51 -8.68 -7.10 5.00
CA LEU A 51 -8.00 -6.62 6.20
C LEU A 51 -7.17 -7.72 6.87
N LYS A 52 -7.62 -8.98 6.83
CA LYS A 52 -6.81 -10.12 7.27
C LYS A 52 -5.54 -10.25 6.45
N MET A 53 -5.64 -10.20 5.12
CA MET A 53 -4.47 -10.26 4.23
C MET A 53 -3.49 -9.10 4.46
N ILE A 54 -4.01 -7.89 4.63
CA ILE A 54 -3.20 -6.71 4.96
C ILE A 54 -2.45 -6.92 6.29
N ARG A 55 -3.09 -7.47 7.32
CA ARG A 55 -2.41 -7.78 8.60
C ARG A 55 -1.31 -8.81 8.42
N GLU A 56 -1.53 -9.84 7.60
CA GLU A 56 -0.51 -10.85 7.29
C GLU A 56 0.68 -10.24 6.55
N ILE A 57 0.43 -9.34 5.59
CA ILE A 57 1.48 -8.60 4.87
C ILE A 57 2.29 -7.71 5.83
N LEU A 58 1.61 -6.94 6.68
CA LEU A 58 2.27 -6.10 7.68
C LEU A 58 3.09 -6.95 8.65
N ALA A 59 2.59 -8.11 9.07
CA ALA A 59 3.34 -9.04 9.91
C ALA A 59 4.59 -9.60 9.20
N GLN A 60 4.50 -9.95 7.92
CA GLN A 60 5.66 -10.39 7.11
C GLN A 60 6.71 -9.29 6.98
N LEU A 61 6.29 -8.03 6.89
CA LEU A 61 7.15 -6.85 6.86
C LEU A 61 7.64 -6.43 8.26
N GLN A 62 7.25 -7.16 9.30
CA GLN A 62 7.48 -6.80 10.70
C GLN A 62 7.06 -5.35 11.00
N ALA A 63 5.98 -4.91 10.36
CA ALA A 63 5.61 -3.51 10.32
C ALA A 63 4.93 -3.08 11.62
N GLU A 64 5.48 -2.05 12.24
CA GLU A 64 4.97 -1.44 13.47
C GLU A 64 4.05 -0.26 13.14
N ASN A 65 2.92 -0.13 13.84
CA ASN A 65 2.09 1.07 13.75
C ASN A 65 2.79 2.26 14.43
N ILE A 66 3.22 3.25 13.64
CA ILE A 66 4.03 4.37 14.15
C ILE A 66 3.23 5.63 14.46
N PHE A 67 2.01 5.73 13.94
CA PHE A 67 1.08 6.81 14.26
C PHE A 67 -0.30 6.23 14.52
N VAL A 68 -0.97 6.76 15.54
CA VAL A 68 -2.39 6.49 15.74
C VAL A 68 -3.18 7.12 14.59
N PRO A 69 -4.26 6.47 14.12
CA PRO A 69 -4.89 5.27 14.67
C PRO A 69 -4.30 3.92 14.20
N PRO A 70 -4.55 2.81 14.95
CA PRO A 70 -4.21 1.47 14.51
C PRO A 70 -5.11 1.01 13.34
N LEU A 71 -4.66 -0.02 12.60
CA LEU A 71 -5.43 -0.57 11.49
C LEU A 71 -6.81 -1.08 11.94
N ASN A 72 -7.85 -0.37 11.50
CA ASN A 72 -9.23 -0.70 11.82
C ASN A 72 -10.17 -0.24 10.67
N ALA A 73 -11.18 -1.05 10.36
CA ALA A 73 -12.11 -0.79 9.26
C ALA A 73 -12.88 0.53 9.44
N ASP A 74 -13.39 0.81 10.64
CA ASP A 74 -14.22 2.00 10.91
C ASP A 74 -13.40 3.28 10.84
N ILE A 75 -12.14 3.21 11.25
CA ILE A 75 -11.16 4.29 11.11
C ILE A 75 -10.89 4.58 9.62
N LEU A 76 -10.63 3.56 8.82
CA LEU A 76 -10.40 3.70 7.38
C LEU A 76 -11.65 4.24 6.64
N LYS A 77 -12.86 3.80 7.05
CA LYS A 77 -14.14 4.31 6.53
C LYS A 77 -14.35 5.80 6.83
N GLN A 78 -13.86 6.28 7.97
CA GLN A 78 -13.90 7.69 8.34
C GLN A 78 -12.88 8.54 7.56
N GLY A 79 -12.03 7.92 6.74
CA GLY A 79 -11.02 8.62 5.93
C GLY A 79 -9.70 8.86 6.66
N HIS A 80 -9.47 8.20 7.80
CA HIS A 80 -8.18 8.25 8.48
C HIS A 80 -7.19 7.26 7.85
N ALA A 81 -5.96 7.70 7.66
CA ALA A 81 -4.86 6.83 7.26
C ALA A 81 -4.27 6.09 8.48
N CYS A 82 -3.76 4.89 8.24
CA CYS A 82 -3.02 4.09 9.21
C CYS A 82 -1.57 3.97 8.73
N HIS A 83 -0.62 4.28 9.61
CA HIS A 83 0.78 4.43 9.23
C HIS A 83 1.66 3.37 9.87
N PHE A 84 2.55 2.77 9.07
CA PHE A 84 3.41 1.69 9.49
C PHE A 84 4.87 1.93 9.13
N ARG A 85 5.78 1.42 9.95
CA ARG A 85 7.22 1.36 9.67
C ARG A 85 7.66 -0.10 9.58
N CYS A 86 8.28 -0.48 8.47
CA CYS A 86 8.77 -1.84 8.28
C CYS A 86 10.14 -2.04 8.93
N HIS A 87 10.36 -3.26 9.42
CA HIS A 87 11.54 -3.63 10.22
C HIS A 87 12.27 -4.88 9.69
N THR A 88 11.89 -5.39 8.51
CA THR A 88 12.69 -6.46 7.87
C THR A 88 13.96 -5.88 7.23
N PRO A 89 15.06 -6.65 7.14
CA PRO A 89 16.32 -6.14 6.62
C PRO A 89 16.24 -5.49 5.23
N GLU A 90 15.36 -5.98 4.35
CA GLU A 90 15.19 -5.44 2.99
C GLU A 90 14.23 -4.25 2.91
N THR A 91 13.44 -3.99 3.96
CA THR A 91 12.47 -2.89 4.01
C THR A 91 12.67 -1.97 5.21
N GLU A 92 13.82 -2.08 5.88
CA GLU A 92 14.13 -1.37 7.12
C GLU A 92 13.89 0.13 6.94
N GLY A 93 13.06 0.67 7.82
CA GLY A 93 12.77 2.10 7.80
C GLY A 93 11.78 2.52 6.71
N LEU A 94 11.22 1.62 5.89
CA LEU A 94 10.19 1.97 4.91
C LEU A 94 8.87 2.34 5.61
N ARG A 95 8.28 3.47 5.24
CA ARG A 95 6.92 3.83 5.67
C ARG A 95 5.88 3.28 4.70
N ILE A 96 4.82 2.69 5.23
CA ILE A 96 3.64 2.28 4.48
C ILE A 96 2.44 3.01 5.06
N ASP A 97 1.72 3.72 4.21
CA ASP A 97 0.52 4.47 4.57
C ASP A 97 -0.69 3.80 3.90
N LEU A 98 -1.67 3.41 4.73
CA LEU A 98 -2.86 2.71 4.28
C LEU A 98 -4.09 3.59 4.48
N MET A 99 -4.90 3.74 3.44
CA MET A 99 -6.20 4.41 3.52
C MET A 99 -7.28 3.70 2.71
N ASN A 100 -8.53 4.15 2.80
CA ASN A 100 -9.63 3.64 2.00
C ASN A 100 -10.46 4.77 1.39
N CYS A 101 -10.87 5.72 2.22
CA CYS A 101 -11.69 6.85 1.79
C CYS A 101 -10.84 8.11 1.60
N MET A 102 -10.86 8.67 0.38
CA MET A 102 -10.19 9.92 0.02
C MET A 102 -11.24 10.98 -0.35
N ARG A 103 -11.12 12.18 0.21
CA ARG A 103 -12.08 13.27 -0.06
C ARG A 103 -12.04 13.66 -1.53
N GLY A 104 -13.19 13.61 -2.21
CA GLY A 104 -13.34 14.01 -3.61
C GLY A 104 -12.99 12.91 -4.62
N TYR A 105 -12.74 11.69 -4.16
CA TYR A 105 -12.53 10.51 -5.00
C TYR A 105 -13.71 9.55 -4.85
N ASP A 106 -13.85 8.66 -5.82
CA ASP A 106 -14.82 7.57 -5.76
C ASP A 106 -14.45 6.54 -4.69
N ASP A 107 -15.41 5.70 -4.30
CA ASP A 107 -15.17 4.62 -3.36
C ASP A 107 -14.17 3.57 -3.90
N PHE A 108 -13.61 2.77 -2.99
CA PHE A 108 -12.58 1.80 -3.35
C PHE A 108 -13.02 0.79 -4.40
N ASP A 109 -14.25 0.28 -4.37
CA ASP A 109 -14.72 -0.73 -5.33
C ASP A 109 -14.83 -0.11 -6.73
N THR A 110 -15.37 1.11 -6.80
CA THR A 110 -15.42 1.89 -8.03
C THR A 110 -14.02 2.22 -8.58
N LEU A 111 -13.05 2.55 -7.72
CA LEU A 111 -11.65 2.76 -8.11
C LEU A 111 -10.97 1.47 -8.57
N TRP A 112 -11.28 0.36 -7.90
CA TRP A 112 -10.76 -0.96 -8.21
C TRP A 112 -11.20 -1.40 -9.61
N ASP A 113 -12.47 -1.21 -9.97
CA ASP A 113 -13.00 -1.63 -11.26
C ASP A 113 -12.41 -0.85 -12.45
N ARG A 114 -12.01 0.41 -12.23
CA ARG A 114 -11.37 1.27 -13.25
C ARG A 114 -9.84 1.24 -13.24
N ARG A 115 -9.22 0.41 -12.39
CA ARG A 115 -7.77 0.42 -12.19
C ARG A 115 -7.01 0.15 -13.49
N THR A 116 -5.85 0.76 -13.62
CA THR A 116 -4.89 0.42 -14.69
C THR A 116 -3.88 -0.55 -14.10
N LEU A 117 -3.58 -1.62 -14.85
CA LEU A 117 -2.47 -2.51 -14.52
C LEU A 117 -1.20 -2.05 -15.22
N ILE A 118 -0.12 -1.86 -14.46
CA ILE A 118 1.19 -1.50 -14.99
C ILE A 118 2.17 -2.64 -14.72
N TYR A 119 2.75 -3.19 -15.79
CA TYR A 119 3.76 -4.23 -15.69
C TYR A 119 5.11 -3.66 -15.26
N LEU A 120 5.64 -4.16 -14.15
CA LEU A 120 7.00 -3.88 -13.69
C LEU A 120 7.87 -5.13 -13.85
N PRO A 121 9.03 -5.09 -14.54
CA PRO A 121 9.84 -6.28 -14.87
C PRO A 121 10.18 -7.21 -13.69
N GLU A 122 10.31 -6.66 -12.48
CA GLU A 122 10.72 -7.41 -11.29
C GLU A 122 9.58 -7.62 -10.27
N ILE A 123 8.36 -7.14 -10.53
CA ILE A 123 7.18 -7.31 -9.63
C ILE A 123 6.02 -7.99 -10.37
N GLY A 124 5.84 -7.70 -11.65
CA GLY A 124 4.67 -8.06 -12.44
C GLY A 124 3.65 -6.91 -12.51
N ASP A 125 2.40 -7.26 -12.82
CA ASP A 125 1.31 -6.28 -12.93
C ASP A 125 0.88 -5.77 -11.55
N LEU A 126 0.97 -4.47 -11.32
CA LEU A 126 0.38 -3.77 -10.17
C LEU A 126 -0.84 -2.97 -10.58
#